data_AF-A0A1V6D4T9-F1
#
_entry.id   AF-A0A1V6D4T9-F1
#
_cell.length_a   1.000
_cell.length_b   1.000
_cell.length_c   1.000
_cell.angle_alpha   90.00
_cell.angle_beta   90.00
_cell.angle_gamma   90.00
#
_symmetry.space_group_name_H-M   'P 1'
#
loop_
_entity.id
_entity.type
_entity.pdbx_description
1 polymer ?
#
loop_
_entity_poly.entity_id
_entity_poly.type
_entity_poly.pdbx_seq_one_letter_code
_entity_poly.pdbx_strand_id
1 'polypeptide(L)' 'MPRVAQPGFGASERLVVSPGAESEGILQTPAGQSGHPLSPFYQAGHEAWLRGEPTPLLPGPAQHRIVFTP' A
#
# COMPACT_ATOMS: atom_id res chain seq x y z
N MET A 1 10.89 7.59 12.30
CA MET A 1 9.99 8.57 11.64
C MET A 1 8.72 8.68 12.47
N PRO A 2 8.31 9.86 12.94
CA PRO A 2 7.05 10.05 13.65
C PRO A 2 5.85 9.96 12.67
N ARG A 3 4.66 9.64 13.19
CA ARG A 3 3.40 9.60 12.40
C ARG A 3 2.97 11.02 12.02
N VAL A 4 2.79 11.28 10.72
CA VAL A 4 2.29 12.58 10.20
C VAL A 4 0.86 12.40 9.71
N ALA A 5 -0.11 12.77 10.55
CA ALA A 5 -1.54 12.71 10.25
C ALA A 5 -2.29 13.83 10.98
N GLN A 6 -2.71 14.84 10.23
CA GLN A 6 -3.47 16.00 10.68
C GLN A 6 -4.67 16.22 9.75
N PRO A 7 -5.73 16.90 10.20
CA PRO A 7 -6.80 17.32 9.29
C PRO A 7 -6.24 18.13 8.11
N GLY A 8 -6.53 17.69 6.88
CA GLY A 8 -6.05 18.36 5.66
C GLY A 8 -4.59 18.12 5.29
N PHE A 9 -3.80 17.40 6.09
CA PHE A 9 -2.40 17.10 5.78
C PHE A 9 -1.92 15.79 6.40
N GLY A 10 -1.25 14.94 5.62
CA GLY A 10 -0.67 13.71 6.13
C GLY A 10 0.33 13.14 5.15
N ALA A 11 1.10 12.15 5.61
CA ALA A 11 1.96 11.39 4.72
C ALA A 11 1.11 10.63 3.68
N SER A 12 1.50 10.72 2.40
CA SER A 12 0.87 9.95 1.32
C SER A 12 1.29 8.49 1.33
N GLU A 13 2.45 8.18 1.91
CA GLU A 13 3.01 6.85 1.98
C GLU A 13 4.12 6.75 3.05
N ARG A 14 4.45 5.51 3.40
CA ARG A 14 5.69 5.14 4.09
C ARG A 14 6.37 4.04 3.29
N LEU A 15 7.53 4.37 2.72
CA LEU A 15 8.38 3.46 1.97
C LEU A 15 9.72 3.33 2.68
N VAL A 16 10.14 2.10 2.96
CA VAL A 16 11.50 1.80 3.45
C VAL A 16 12.01 0.61 2.67
N VAL A 17 13.10 0.80 1.94
CA VAL A 17 13.71 -0.22 1.09
C VAL A 17 15.20 0.06 0.96
N SER A 18 16.00 -1.00 0.82
CA SER A 18 17.41 -0.91 0.47
C SER A 18 17.63 -1.56 -0.91
N PRO A 19 18.52 -1.02 -1.76
CA PRO A 19 18.83 -1.61 -3.06
C PRO A 19 19.25 -3.08 -2.92
N GLY A 20 18.60 -3.97 -3.67
CA GLY A 20 18.89 -5.42 -3.63
C GLY A 20 18.27 -6.17 -2.44
N ALA A 21 17.51 -5.49 -1.58
CA ALA A 21 16.77 -6.08 -0.45
C ALA A 21 15.26 -5.73 -0.53
N GLU A 22 14.70 -5.66 -1.73
CA GLU A 22 13.31 -5.27 -1.96
C GLU A 22 12.31 -6.22 -1.27
N SER A 23 12.67 -7.49 -1.10
CA SER A 23 11.88 -8.49 -0.36
C SER A 23 11.71 -8.19 1.12
N GLU A 24 12.62 -7.41 1.72
CA GLU A 24 12.55 -6.94 3.11
C GLU A 24 11.95 -5.53 3.21
N GLY A 25 11.68 -4.90 2.05
CA GLY A 25 11.11 -3.58 1.97
C GLY A 25 9.66 -3.54 2.46
N ILE A 26 9.24 -2.36 2.90
CA ILE A 26 7.85 -2.09 3.27
C ILE A 26 7.28 -0.94 2.45
N LEU A 27 6.00 -1.04 2.11
CA LEU A 27 5.21 0.03 1.51
C LEU A 27 3.85 0.08 2.18
N GLN A 28 3.53 1.21 2.82
CA GLN A 28 2.22 1.50 3.39
C GLN A 28 1.63 2.76 2.76
N THR A 29 0.34 2.74 2.46
CA THR A 29 -0.44 3.90 2.00
C THR A 29 -1.64 4.11 2.94
N PRO A 30 -2.15 5.34 3.08
CA PRO A 30 -3.29 5.66 3.94
C PRO A 30 -4.61 5.09 3.45
N ALA A 31 -4.70 4.68 2.19
CA ALA A 31 -5.85 4.03 1.58
C ALA A 31 -5.37 2.92 0.64
N GLY A 32 -6.29 2.13 0.09
CA GLY A 32 -5.93 1.11 -0.89
C GLY A 32 -5.71 1.67 -2.29
N GLN A 33 -5.23 0.81 -3.19
CA GLN A 33 -4.83 1.20 -4.55
C GLN A 33 -5.99 1.58 -5.48
N SER A 34 -7.24 1.32 -5.10
CA SER A 34 -8.40 1.68 -5.91
C SER A 34 -8.98 3.01 -5.46
N GLY A 35 -9.27 3.90 -6.41
CA GLY A 35 -10.03 5.13 -6.16
C GLY A 35 -11.55 4.93 -6.13
N HIS A 36 -12.07 3.73 -6.41
CA HIS A 36 -13.51 3.48 -6.50
C HIS A 36 -14.07 3.08 -5.13
N PRO A 37 -15.03 3.83 -4.52
CA PRO A 37 -15.49 3.59 -3.15
C PRO A 37 -16.06 2.19 -2.87
N LEU A 38 -16.66 1.55 -3.88
CA LEU A 38 -17.20 0.18 -3.75
C LEU A 38 -16.17 -0.93 -4.02
N SER A 39 -14.94 -0.58 -4.36
CA SER A 39 -13.90 -1.57 -4.61
C SER A 39 -13.46 -2.21 -3.29
N PRO A 40 -13.25 -3.53 -3.23
CA PRO A 40 -12.63 -4.16 -2.07
C PRO A 40 -11.20 -3.63 -1.82
N PHE A 41 -10.59 -2.99 -2.82
CA PHE A 41 -9.26 -2.40 -2.74
C PHE A 41 -9.27 -0.89 -2.43
N TYR A 42 -10.41 -0.29 -2.06
CA TYR A 42 -10.51 1.14 -1.72
C TYR A 42 -9.85 1.46 -0.36
N GLN A 43 -10.08 0.62 0.64
CA GLN A 43 -9.52 0.77 2.00
C GLN A 43 -8.49 -0.31 2.34
N ALA A 44 -8.05 -1.09 1.34
CA ALA A 44 -7.07 -2.14 1.56
C ALA A 44 -5.79 -1.58 2.20
N GLY A 45 -5.41 -2.12 3.37
CA GLY A 45 -4.23 -1.67 4.12
C GLY A 45 -4.46 -0.48 5.07
N HIS A 46 -5.65 0.15 5.08
CA HIS A 46 -5.93 1.30 5.96
C HIS A 46 -5.73 0.99 7.45
N GLU A 47 -6.18 -0.20 7.89
CA GLU A 47 -6.00 -0.66 9.27
C GLU A 47 -4.51 -0.78 9.67
N ALA A 48 -3.69 -1.33 8.78
CA ALA A 48 -2.24 -1.43 9.00
C ALA A 48 -1.59 -0.05 9.03
N TRP A 49 -2.04 0.89 8.20
CA TRP A 49 -1.63 2.29 8.25
C TRP A 49 -1.96 2.96 9.59
N LEU A 50 -3.18 2.76 10.10
CA LEU A 50 -3.61 3.31 11.40
C LEU A 50 -2.75 2.78 12.55
N ARG A 51 -2.42 1.49 12.54
CA ARG A 51 -1.59 0.82 13.56
C ARG A 51 -0.07 0.98 13.33
N GLY A 52 0.35 1.48 12.17
CA GLY A 52 1.76 1.57 11.80
C GLY A 52 2.42 0.20 11.55
N GLU A 53 1.62 -0.82 11.23
CA GLU A 53 2.07 -2.20 11.00
C GLU A 53 2.76 -2.33 9.63
N PRO A 54 3.98 -2.89 9.55
CA PRO A 54 4.68 -3.02 8.28
C PRO A 54 3.91 -3.91 7.31
N THR A 55 3.76 -3.45 6.06
CA THR A 55 3.23 -4.23 4.94
C THR A 55 4.31 -4.42 3.87
N PRO A 56 4.45 -5.62 3.27
CA PRO A 56 5.51 -5.89 2.29
C PRO A 56 5.47 -4.92 1.11
N LEU A 57 6.64 -4.50 0.63
CA LEU A 57 6.79 -3.71 -0.59
C LEU A 57 6.36 -4.53 -1.82
N LEU A 58 6.80 -5.78 -1.88
CA LEU A 58 6.52 -6.64 -3.03
C LEU A 58 5.07 -7.12 -3.02
N PRO A 59 4.42 -7.20 -4.19
CA PRO A 59 3.07 -7.72 -4.27
C PRO A 59 3.05 -9.21 -3.91
N GLY A 60 1.90 -9.66 -3.40
CA GLY A 60 1.61 -11.09 -3.30
C GLY A 60 1.40 -11.76 -4.66
N PRO A 61 1.00 -13.04 -4.67
CA PRO A 61 0.70 -13.77 -5.89
C PRO A 61 -0.34 -13.04 -6.75
N ALA A 62 -0.19 -13.14 -8.08
CA ALA A 62 -1.15 -12.57 -9.01
C ALA A 62 -2.54 -13.18 -8.82
N GLN A 63 -3.55 -12.34 -8.56
CA GLN A 63 -4.94 -12.77 -8.36
C GLN A 63 -5.74 -12.83 -9.67
N HIS A 64 -5.36 -12.02 -10.65
CA HIS A 64 -6.06 -11.90 -11.93
C HIS A 64 -5.05 -11.94 -13.08
N ARG A 65 -5.45 -12.59 -14.19
CA ARG A 65 -4.69 -12.62 -15.44
C ARG A 65 -5.63 -12.25 -16.56
N ILE A 66 -5.23 -11.29 -17.38
CA ILE A 66 -5.95 -10.91 -18.59
C ILE A 66 -5.10 -11.36 -19.77
N VAL A 67 -5.71 -12.04 -20.74
CA VAL A 67 -5.09 -12.43 -22.00
C VAL A 67 -5.82 -11.67 -23.10
N PHE A 68 -5.07 -10.89 -23.88
CA PHE A 68 -5.60 -10.18 -25.03
C PHE A 68 -5.30 -10.99 -26.29
N THR A 69 -6.32 -11.17 -27.12
CA THR A 69 -6.17 -11.66 -28.50
C THR A 69 -6.55 -10.53 -29.44
N PRO A 70 -5.77 -10.29 -30.53
CA PRO A 70 -6.11 -9.30 -31.54
C PRO A 70 -7.53 -9.47 -32.09
#